data_AF-E6MNJ0-F1
#
_entry.id   AF-E6MNJ0-F1
#
_cell.length_a   1.000
_cell.length_b   1.000
_cell.length_c   1.000
_cell.angle_alpha   90.00
_cell.angle_beta   90.00
_cell.angle_gamma   90.00
#
_symmetry.space_group_name_H-M   'P 1'
#
loop_
_entity.id
_entity.type
_entity.pdbx_description
1 polymer ?
#
loop_
_entity_poly.entity_id
_entity_poly.type
_entity_poly.pdbx_seq_one_letter_code
_entity_poly.pdbx_strand_id
1 'polypeptide(L)' 'METAKDLNFGSDEMQVVLTALHDVGRRIREVAETHKPLFGGEHFLTGKEVCERLYISPRTLQDYRDKG' A
#
# COMPACT_ATOMS: atom_id res chain seq x y z
N MET A 1 28.27 22.67 5.73
CA MET A 1 27.12 22.16 4.95
C MET A 1 27.23 22.78 3.56
N GLU A 2 27.94 22.12 2.66
CA GLU A 2 28.17 22.64 1.30
C GLU A 2 28.47 21.48 0.33
N THR A 3 27.53 20.54 0.20
CA THR A 3 27.64 19.40 -0.72
C THR A 3 26.53 19.37 -1.77
N ALA A 4 25.63 20.35 -1.77
CA ALA A 4 24.48 20.40 -2.68
C ALA A 4 24.68 21.33 -3.90
N LYS A 5 25.86 21.97 -4.05
CA LYS A 5 26.05 23.05 -5.04
C LYS A 5 26.48 22.62 -6.44
N ASP A 6 26.89 21.37 -6.67
CA ASP A 6 27.33 20.89 -7.99
C ASP A 6 26.55 19.65 -8.48
N LEU A 7 25.22 19.70 -8.40
CA LEU A 7 24.40 18.76 -9.18
C LEU A 7 24.25 19.31 -10.61
N ASN A 8 25.21 18.99 -11.47
CA ASN A 8 25.06 19.27 -12.91
C ASN A 8 24.00 18.33 -13.51
N PHE A 9 22.74 18.76 -13.47
CA PHE A 9 21.60 18.02 -14.03
C PHE A 9 21.70 17.76 -15.54
N GLY A 10 22.60 18.46 -16.25
CA GLY A 10 22.88 18.27 -17.66
C GLY A 10 23.98 17.25 -17.96
N SER A 11 24.64 16.66 -16.95
CA SER A 11 25.63 15.59 -17.18
C SER A 11 24.95 14.33 -17.70
N ASP A 12 25.61 13.62 -18.62
CA ASP A 12 25.16 12.33 -19.16
C ASP A 12 24.89 11.32 -18.03
N GLU A 13 25.72 11.33 -16.98
CA GLU A 13 25.55 10.47 -15.80
C GLU A 13 24.25 10.80 -15.06
N MET A 14 23.93 12.08 -14.94
CA MET A 14 22.71 12.52 -14.26
C MET A 14 21.46 12.24 -15.10
N GLN A 15 21.56 12.28 -16.42
CA GLN A 15 20.48 11.85 -17.33
C GLN A 15 20.16 10.36 -17.19
N VAL A 16 21.18 9.52 -17.02
CA VAL A 16 20.99 8.09 -16.73
C VAL A 16 20.26 7.89 -15.40
N VAL A 17 20.65 8.62 -14.35
CA VAL A 17 19.98 8.57 -13.04
C VAL A 17 18.53 9.01 -13.14
N LEU A 18 18.24 10.12 -13.83
CA LEU A 18 16.88 10.62 -14.03
C LEU A 18 16.01 9.63 -14.81
N THR A 19 16.56 9.00 -15.85
CA THR A 19 15.87 7.97 -16.63
C THR A 19 15.54 6.75 -15.77
N ALA A 20 16.51 6.28 -14.97
CA ALA A 20 16.29 5.17 -14.05
C ALA A 20 15.22 5.48 -12.99
N LEU A 21 15.22 6.70 -12.44
CA LEU A 21 14.18 7.14 -11.49
C LEU A 21 12.80 7.20 -12.14
N HIS A 22 12.71 7.70 -13.39
CA HIS A 22 11.46 7.70 -14.14
C HIS A 22 10.93 6.28 -14.36
N ASP A 23 11.81 5.34 -14.72
CA ASP A 23 11.44 3.94 -14.93
C ASP A 23 10.97 3.25 -13.65
N VAL A 24 11.64 3.51 -12.52
CA VAL A 24 11.18 3.05 -11.20
C VAL A 24 9.80 3.62 -10.89
N GLY A 25 9.59 4.92 -11.11
CA GLY A 25 8.29 5.57 -10.89
C GLY A 25 7.17 4.97 -11.75
N ARG A 26 7.46 4.67 -13.02
CA ARG A 26 6.53 3.96 -13.92
C ARG A 26 6.17 2.57 -13.38
N ARG A 27 7.17 1.77 -13.00
CA ARG A 27 6.94 0.42 -12.45
C ARG A 27 6.15 0.44 -11.15
N ILE A 28 6.38 1.41 -10.28
CA ILE A 28 5.59 1.57 -9.04
C ILE A 28 4.12 1.79 -9.36
N ARG A 29 3.81 2.67 -10.34
CA ARG A 29 2.42 2.91 -10.77
C ARG A 29 1.78 1.65 -11.35
N GLU A 30 2.48 0.97 -12.24
CA GLU A 30 1.99 -0.29 -12.84
C GLU A 30 1.68 -1.33 -11.77
N VAL A 31 2.57 -1.51 -10.77
CA VAL A 31 2.34 -2.43 -9.66
C VAL A 31 1.15 -1.98 -8.80
N ALA A 32 1.02 -0.69 -8.49
CA ALA A 32 -0.09 -0.18 -7.70
C ALA A 32 -1.45 -0.39 -8.38
N GLU A 33 -1.51 -0.27 -9.71
CA GLU A 33 -2.72 -0.48 -10.50
C GLU A 33 -3.07 -1.97 -10.66
N THR A 34 -2.07 -2.81 -10.93
CA THR A 34 -2.28 -4.23 -11.27
C THR A 34 -2.30 -5.15 -10.06
N HIS A 35 -1.64 -4.77 -8.97
CA HIS A 35 -1.52 -5.57 -7.73
C HIS A 35 -2.23 -4.87 -6.58
N LYS A 36 -3.43 -4.33 -6.83
CA LYS A 36 -4.26 -3.76 -5.78
C LYS A 36 -4.51 -4.85 -4.73
N PRO A 37 -4.17 -4.62 -3.45
CA PRO A 37 -4.41 -5.62 -2.41
C PRO A 37 -5.90 -5.96 -2.35
N LEU A 38 -6.22 -7.18 -1.91
CA LEU A 38 -7.61 -7.59 -1.70
C LEU A 38 -8.34 -6.54 -0.86
N PHE A 39 -9.56 -6.21 -1.29
CA PHE A 39 -10.39 -5.17 -0.69
C PHE A 39 -9.74 -3.77 -0.59
N GLY A 40 -8.85 -3.44 -1.53
CA GLY A 40 -8.24 -2.11 -1.60
C GLY A 40 -7.23 -1.79 -0.50
N GLY A 41 -6.69 -2.81 0.18
CA GLY A 41 -5.71 -2.63 1.25
C GLY A 41 -6.32 -2.50 2.64
N GLU A 42 -7.65 -2.59 2.75
CA GLU A 42 -8.33 -2.64 4.04
C GLU A 42 -8.10 -3.98 4.74
N HIS A 43 -7.96 -3.93 6.07
CA HIS A 43 -7.82 -5.11 6.90
C HIS A 43 -9.19 -5.57 7.41
N PHE A 44 -9.69 -6.67 6.85
CA PHE A 44 -10.94 -7.27 7.27
C PHE A 44 -10.70 -8.23 8.42
N LEU A 45 -11.55 -8.13 9.44
CA LEU A 45 -11.56 -9.07 10.53
C LEU A 45 -12.36 -10.31 10.14
N THR A 46 -11.77 -11.48 10.34
CA THR A 46 -12.48 -12.75 10.30
C THR A 46 -13.54 -12.80 11.40
N GLY A 47 -14.56 -13.66 11.22
CA GLY A 47 -15.59 -13.84 12.24
C GLY A 47 -15.01 -14.23 13.61
N LYS A 48 -13.92 -15.01 13.63
CA LYS A 48 -13.20 -15.38 14.85
C LYS A 48 -12.59 -14.16 15.54
N GLU A 49 -11.85 -13.33 14.79
CA GLU A 49 -11.22 -12.13 15.34
C GLU A 49 -12.23 -11.11 15.87
N VAL A 50 -13.39 -11.00 15.21
CA VAL A 50 -14.50 -10.19 15.72
C VAL A 50 -15.02 -10.77 17.03
N CYS A 51 -15.26 -12.08 17.10
CA CYS A 51 -15.72 -12.75 18.32
C CYS A 51 -14.73 -12.58 19.48
N GLU A 52 -13.43 -12.72 19.22
CA GLU A 52 -12.37 -12.58 20.23
C GLU A 52 -12.28 -11.15 20.78
N ARG A 53 -12.33 -10.13 19.90
CA ARG A 53 -12.26 -8.73 20.33
C ARG A 53 -13.51 -8.25 21.08
N LEU A 54 -14.68 -8.73 20.66
CA LEU A 54 -15.96 -8.33 21.28
C LEU A 54 -16.37 -9.25 22.44
N TYR A 55 -15.62 -10.32 22.71
CA TYR A 55 -15.95 -11.35 23.69
C TYR A 55 -17.36 -11.92 23.51
N ILE A 56 -17.76 -12.15 22.26
CA ILE A 56 -19.06 -12.70 21.89
C ILE A 56 -18.92 -14.08 21.25
N SER A 57 -19.97 -14.89 21.34
CA SER A 57 -20.00 -16.17 20.65
C SER A 57 -20.20 -15.98 19.14
N PRO A 58 -19.79 -16.97 18.30
CA PRO A 58 -20.12 -16.97 16.88
C PRO A 58 -21.62 -16.85 16.61
N ARG A 59 -22.45 -17.41 17.50
CA ARG A 59 -23.92 -17.31 17.39
C ARG A 59 -24.40 -15.87 17.61
N THR A 60 -23.88 -15.18 18.61
CA THR A 60 -24.20 -13.76 18.87
C THR A 60 -23.76 -12.88 17.70
N LEU A 61 -22.57 -13.12 17.14
CA LEU A 61 -22.10 -12.40 15.96
C LEU A 61 -23.03 -12.64 14.76
N GLN A 62 -23.53 -13.87 14.59
CA GLN A 62 -24.52 -14.17 13.55
C GLN A 62 -25.83 -13.43 13.79
N ASP A 63 -26.35 -13.44 15.03
CA ASP A 63 -27.58 -12.73 15.37
C ASP A 63 -27.47 -11.21 15.09
N TYR A 64 -26.30 -10.59 15.30
CA TYR A 64 -26.08 -9.18 14.94
C TYR A 64 -26.05 -8.93 13.44
N ARG A 65 -25.51 -9.87 12.64
CA ARG A 65 -25.52 -9.77 11.17
C ARG A 65 -26.92 -9.94 10.60
N ASP A 66 -27.70 -10.86 11.18
CA ASP A 66 -29.05 -11.19 10.72
C ASP A 66 -30.06 -10.09 11.06
N LYS A 67 -29.81 -9.34 12.15
CA LYS A 67 -30.66 -8.22 12.61
C LYS A 67 -30.23 -6.84 12.08
N GLY A 68 -29.23 -6.80 11.20
CA GLY A 68 -28.68 -5.58 10.61
C GLY A 68 -29.74 -4.73 9.90
#